data_AF-A0A937Q5J4-F1
#
_entry.id   AF-A0A937Q5J4-F1
#
_cell.length_a   1.000
_cell.length_b   1.000
_cell.length_c   1.000
_cell.angle_alpha   90.00
_cell.angle_beta   90.00
_cell.angle_gamma   90.00
#
_symmetry.space_group_name_H-M   'P 1'
#
loop_
_entity.id
_entity.type
_entity.pdbx_description
1 polymer ?
#
loop_
_entity_poly.entity_id
_entity_poly.type
_entity_poly.pdbx_seq_one_letter_code
_entity_poly.pdbx_strand_id
1 'polypeptide(L)'
;MENDKQSKRLELFWKFLPLALTVFLVGVVIKSEWTEDPLSNQGALIFIPIMVPILFPFFTTLCIGIQGAIKAKRLGIPRSQYASDNRSKPLNEKVLKWIIITFASWIITFVSFISIPITLSITDRADKSIQLVNMGQPQILSHGSNTHSLLYSLDTIIQCLFLIPIIALILGAVVLVKSLLGKWWKSDRKVPTGWKKTGYATIAAFFIPIIMIFILSFTVEKIVRHEVKTWLENVSEDAIVSINNEVIRKPQTVIDDLRKLATVSAHHSHATKRIRIAIKDNDQGLVIDLGRDSQLPQEYWVFYLGYRHTYVNEVGRITTSLFEGELKAKN
;
A
#
# COMPACT_ATOMS: atom_id res chain seq x y z
N MET A 1 -42.54 30.77 -18.75
CA MET A 1 -41.47 30.10 -19.55
C MET A 1 -40.07 30.28 -18.98
N GLU A 2 -39.71 31.43 -18.44
CA GLU A 2 -38.34 31.71 -17.99
C GLU A 2 -37.87 30.85 -16.79
N ASN A 3 -38.76 30.60 -15.82
CA ASN A 3 -38.48 29.72 -14.67
C ASN A 3 -38.20 28.25 -15.08
N ASP A 4 -38.84 27.76 -16.14
CA ASP A 4 -38.62 26.39 -16.64
C ASP A 4 -37.23 26.26 -17.31
N LYS A 5 -36.82 27.29 -18.06
CA LYS A 5 -35.49 27.35 -18.70
C LYS A 5 -34.36 27.42 -17.66
N GLN A 6 -34.54 28.19 -16.58
CA GLN A 6 -33.58 28.25 -15.47
C GLN A 6 -33.50 26.93 -14.70
N SER A 7 -34.63 26.28 -14.45
CA SER A 7 -34.69 24.96 -13.80
C SER A 7 -33.91 23.91 -14.58
N LYS A 8 -34.11 23.84 -15.90
CA LYS A 8 -33.41 22.90 -16.80
C LYS A 8 -31.90 23.13 -16.82
N ARG A 9 -31.44 24.40 -16.87
CA ARG A 9 -30.00 24.74 -16.82
C ARG A 9 -29.36 24.30 -15.50
N LEU A 10 -30.06 24.53 -14.39
CA LEU A 10 -29.57 24.14 -13.07
C LEU A 10 -29.49 22.61 -12.94
N GLU A 11 -30.48 21.88 -13.45
CA GLU A 11 -30.44 20.41 -13.46
C GLU A 11 -29.28 19.88 -14.30
N LEU A 12 -29.02 20.49 -15.47
CA LEU A 12 -27.90 20.13 -16.33
C LEU A 12 -26.56 20.34 -15.62
N PHE A 13 -26.38 21.50 -14.98
CA PHE A 13 -25.17 21.82 -14.20
C PHE A 13 -24.86 20.73 -13.17
N TRP A 14 -25.87 20.32 -12.40
CA TRP A 14 -25.68 19.32 -11.37
C TRP A 14 -25.41 17.90 -11.89
N LYS A 15 -25.85 17.58 -13.12
CA LYS A 15 -25.52 16.30 -13.76
C LYS A 15 -24.06 16.23 -14.19
N PHE A 16 -23.49 17.35 -14.65
CA PHE A 16 -22.11 17.40 -15.15
C PHE A 16 -21.07 17.71 -14.08
N LEU A 17 -21.47 18.33 -12.95
CA LEU A 17 -20.55 18.71 -11.88
C LEU A 17 -19.72 17.54 -11.31
N PRO A 18 -20.27 16.33 -11.05
CA PRO A 18 -19.47 15.20 -10.57
C PRO A 18 -18.36 14.80 -11.55
N LEU A 19 -18.68 14.77 -12.85
CA LEU A 19 -17.73 14.43 -13.90
C LEU A 19 -16.61 15.47 -13.98
N ALA A 20 -16.97 16.76 -13.95
CA ALA A 20 -16.00 17.85 -13.96
C ALA A 20 -15.05 17.80 -12.76
N LEU A 21 -15.58 17.52 -11.55
CA LEU A 21 -14.77 17.35 -10.34
C LEU A 21 -13.84 16.14 -10.42
N THR A 22 -14.32 15.01 -10.94
CA THR A 22 -13.49 13.81 -11.16
C THR A 22 -12.36 14.11 -12.14
N VAL A 23 -12.68 14.69 -13.30
CA VAL A 23 -11.68 15.02 -14.33
C VAL A 23 -10.66 16.02 -13.80
N PHE A 24 -11.10 17.04 -13.08
CA PHE A 24 -10.20 18.02 -12.46
C PHE A 24 -9.23 17.36 -11.48
N LEU A 25 -9.73 16.54 -10.56
CA LEU A 25 -8.88 15.91 -9.53
C LEU A 25 -7.90 14.91 -10.14
N VAL A 26 -8.36 14.10 -11.10
CA VAL A 26 -7.50 13.19 -11.87
C VAL A 26 -6.44 13.97 -12.63
N GLY A 27 -6.81 15.10 -13.26
CA GLY A 27 -5.87 15.99 -13.95
C GLY A 27 -4.82 16.60 -13.03
N VAL A 28 -5.18 16.95 -11.78
CA VAL A 28 -4.23 17.45 -10.77
C VAL A 28 -3.23 16.36 -10.39
N VAL A 29 -3.68 15.12 -10.16
CA VAL A 29 -2.79 14.01 -9.79
C VAL A 29 -1.87 13.63 -10.95
N ILE A 30 -2.43 13.55 -12.17
CA ILE A 30 -1.62 13.33 -13.37
C ILE A 30 -0.55 14.42 -13.48
N LYS A 31 -0.93 15.70 -13.34
CA LYS A 31 0.02 16.82 -13.44
C LYS A 31 1.10 16.77 -12.36
N SER A 32 0.78 16.31 -11.15
CA SER A 32 1.79 16.20 -10.08
C SER A 32 2.76 15.04 -10.27
N GLU A 33 2.34 13.97 -10.95
CA GLU A 33 3.19 12.81 -11.22
C GLU A 33 3.82 12.80 -12.62
N TRP A 34 3.39 13.71 -13.49
CA TRP A 34 3.96 13.84 -14.83
C TRP A 34 5.40 14.32 -14.72
N THR A 35 6.34 13.44 -15.03
CA THR A 35 7.75 13.82 -15.21
C THR A 35 8.12 13.73 -16.69
N GLU A 36 9.23 14.35 -17.09
CA GLU A 36 9.72 14.24 -18.47
C GLU A 36 10.11 12.81 -18.85
N ASP A 37 10.25 11.89 -17.88
CA ASP A 37 10.58 10.49 -18.13
C ASP A 37 9.34 9.68 -18.58
N PRO A 38 9.31 9.16 -19.82
CA PRO A 38 8.20 8.36 -20.33
C PRO A 38 7.93 7.08 -19.52
N LEU A 39 8.96 6.51 -18.87
CA LEU A 39 8.82 5.30 -18.05
C LEU A 39 8.13 5.59 -16.71
N SER A 40 8.32 6.78 -16.13
CA SER A 40 7.59 7.17 -14.90
C SER A 40 6.10 7.41 -15.16
N ASN A 41 5.74 7.80 -16.39
CA ASN A 41 4.37 8.16 -16.76
C ASN A 41 3.44 6.95 -16.95
N GLN A 42 3.97 5.72 -16.95
CA GLN A 42 3.14 4.50 -16.97
C GLN A 42 2.28 4.35 -15.72
N GLY A 43 2.76 4.83 -14.56
CA GLY A 43 1.99 4.86 -13.32
C GLY A 43 0.71 5.67 -13.45
N ALA A 44 0.79 6.85 -14.07
CA ALA A 44 -0.36 7.73 -14.28
C ALA A 44 -1.43 7.09 -15.20
N LEU A 45 -1.02 6.35 -16.24
CA LEU A 45 -1.94 5.65 -17.15
C LEU A 45 -2.71 4.51 -16.48
N ILE A 46 -2.08 3.83 -15.50
CA ILE A 46 -2.74 2.80 -14.68
C ILE A 46 -3.64 3.45 -13.61
N PHE A 47 -3.25 4.62 -13.11
CA PHE A 47 -3.94 5.32 -12.03
C PHE A 47 -5.31 5.90 -12.45
N ILE A 48 -5.43 6.40 -13.68
CA ILE A 48 -6.67 7.00 -14.22
C ILE A 48 -7.88 6.04 -14.18
N PRO A 49 -7.80 4.82 -14.76
CA PRO A 49 -8.93 3.89 -14.75
C PRO A 49 -9.29 3.40 -13.35
N ILE A 50 -8.42 3.59 -12.35
CA ILE A 50 -8.68 3.24 -10.94
C ILE A 50 -9.40 4.38 -10.22
N MET A 51 -8.90 5.61 -10.37
CA MET A 51 -9.44 6.76 -9.64
C MET A 51 -10.80 7.22 -10.15
N VAL A 52 -11.06 7.08 -11.45
CA VAL A 52 -12.34 7.53 -12.03
C VAL A 52 -13.53 6.75 -11.44
N PRO A 53 -13.54 5.40 -11.37
CA PRO A 53 -14.59 4.62 -10.71
C PRO A 53 -14.75 4.88 -9.22
N ILE A 54 -13.71 5.34 -8.53
CA ILE A 54 -13.74 5.66 -7.10
C ILE A 54 -14.32 7.05 -6.85
N LEU A 55 -13.80 8.05 -7.56
CA LEU A 55 -14.11 9.46 -7.35
C LEU A 55 -15.45 9.85 -7.96
N PHE A 56 -15.83 9.30 -9.12
CA PHE A 56 -17.06 9.69 -9.81
C PHE A 56 -18.33 9.38 -9.01
N PRO A 57 -18.53 8.17 -8.46
CA PRO A 57 -19.69 7.88 -7.63
C PRO A 57 -19.68 8.68 -6.32
N PHE A 58 -18.50 8.93 -5.74
CA PHE A 58 -18.33 9.79 -4.57
C PHE A 58 -18.82 11.21 -4.82
N PHE A 59 -18.32 11.88 -5.86
CA PHE A 59 -18.75 13.23 -6.22
C PHE A 59 -20.22 13.29 -6.63
N THR A 60 -20.73 12.22 -7.24
CA THR A 60 -22.16 12.11 -7.58
C THR A 60 -23.01 12.09 -6.32
N THR A 61 -22.65 11.26 -5.35
CA THR A 61 -23.33 11.20 -4.05
C THR A 61 -23.27 12.54 -3.32
N LEU A 62 -22.12 13.22 -3.34
CA LEU A 62 -21.94 14.54 -2.74
C LEU A 62 -22.85 15.58 -3.41
N CYS A 63 -22.87 15.65 -4.74
CA CYS A 63 -23.68 16.59 -5.51
C CYS A 63 -25.18 16.37 -5.28
N ILE A 64 -25.64 15.12 -5.23
CA ILE A 64 -27.05 14.80 -4.97
C ILE A 64 -27.42 15.17 -3.52
N GLY A 65 -26.53 14.93 -2.56
CA GLY A 65 -26.72 15.36 -1.17
C GLY A 65 -26.87 16.88 -1.03
N ILE A 66 -25.99 17.65 -1.70
CA ILE A 66 -26.04 19.12 -1.71
C ILE A 66 -27.32 19.62 -2.39
N GLN A 67 -27.66 19.09 -3.57
CA GLN A 67 -28.92 19.42 -4.24
C GLN A 67 -30.13 19.16 -3.35
N GLY A 68 -30.11 18.03 -2.65
CA GLY A 68 -31.18 17.66 -1.75
C GLY A 68 -31.35 18.66 -0.61
N ALA A 69 -30.24 19.08 -0.01
CA ALA A 69 -30.23 20.11 1.03
C ALA A 69 -30.75 21.47 0.52
N ILE A 70 -30.39 21.87 -0.70
CA ILE A 70 -30.84 23.12 -1.33
C ILE A 70 -32.34 23.07 -1.63
N LYS A 71 -32.84 21.98 -2.25
CA LYS A 71 -34.27 21.81 -2.57
C LYS A 71 -35.13 21.84 -1.32
N ALA A 72 -34.73 21.11 -0.28
CA ALA A 72 -35.49 21.06 0.96
C ALA A 72 -35.49 22.42 1.70
N LYS A 73 -34.40 23.21 1.60
CA LYS A 73 -34.36 24.60 2.09
C LYS A 73 -35.34 25.50 1.32
N ARG A 74 -35.44 25.36 0.00
CA ARG A 74 -36.39 26.13 -0.83
C ARG A 74 -37.86 25.79 -0.55
N LEU A 75 -38.13 24.54 -0.17
CA LEU A 75 -39.48 24.08 0.20
C LEU A 75 -39.90 24.50 1.62
N GLY A 76 -39.04 25.24 2.34
CA GLY A 76 -39.31 25.65 3.73
C GLY A 76 -39.36 24.47 4.69
N ILE A 77 -38.88 23.29 4.30
CA ILE A 77 -38.89 22.11 5.16
C ILE A 77 -37.85 22.36 6.26
N PRO A 78 -38.23 22.30 7.54
CA PRO A 78 -37.27 22.34 8.63
C PRO A 78 -36.32 21.15 8.49
N ARG A 79 -35.01 21.37 8.61
CA ARG A 79 -34.03 20.28 8.49
C ARG A 79 -34.33 19.09 9.39
N SER A 80 -34.91 19.33 10.57
CA SER A 80 -35.34 18.29 11.53
C SER A 80 -36.31 17.29 10.91
N GLN A 81 -37.13 17.74 9.95
CA GLN A 81 -38.18 16.96 9.31
C GLN A 81 -37.73 16.32 7.98
N TYR A 82 -36.49 16.48 7.53
CA TYR A 82 -36.02 15.95 6.24
C TYR A 82 -36.13 14.43 6.11
N ALA A 83 -36.08 13.68 7.23
CA ALA A 83 -36.20 12.23 7.21
C ALA A 83 -37.65 11.75 7.27
N SER A 84 -38.57 12.58 7.80
CA SER A 84 -39.97 12.22 8.07
C SER A 84 -40.97 12.88 7.12
N ASP A 85 -40.58 13.93 6.39
CA ASP A 85 -41.45 14.61 5.43
C ASP A 85 -41.60 13.77 4.16
N ASN A 86 -42.85 13.41 3.82
CA ASN A 86 -43.14 12.63 2.61
C ASN A 86 -42.64 13.30 1.32
N ARG A 87 -42.49 14.64 1.31
CA ARG A 87 -41.99 15.40 0.15
C ARG A 87 -40.49 15.22 -0.08
N SER A 88 -39.71 14.88 0.95
CA SER A 88 -38.26 14.60 0.82
C SER A 88 -37.96 13.12 0.59
N LYS A 89 -38.93 12.22 0.80
CA LYS A 89 -38.79 10.77 0.57
C LYS A 89 -38.19 10.39 -0.80
N PRO A 90 -38.67 10.91 -1.95
CA PRO A 90 -38.09 10.54 -3.26
C PRO A 90 -36.65 11.03 -3.45
N LEU A 91 -36.26 12.09 -2.73
CA LEU A 91 -34.91 12.64 -2.76
C LEU A 91 -33.97 11.79 -1.90
N ASN A 92 -34.43 11.36 -0.72
CA ASN A 92 -33.71 10.46 0.16
C ASN A 92 -33.49 9.08 -0.49
N GLU A 93 -34.49 8.55 -1.19
CA GLU A 93 -34.37 7.30 -1.96
C GLU A 93 -33.34 7.41 -3.09
N LYS A 94 -33.33 8.53 -3.82
CA LYS A 94 -32.29 8.80 -4.84
C LYS A 94 -30.89 8.88 -4.22
N VAL A 95 -30.73 9.61 -3.11
CA VAL A 95 -29.44 9.70 -2.40
C VAL A 95 -28.98 8.31 -1.95
N LEU A 96 -29.87 7.53 -1.32
CA LEU A 96 -29.56 6.18 -0.84
C LEU A 96 -29.15 5.25 -1.98
N LYS A 97 -29.86 5.30 -3.12
CA LYS A 97 -29.51 4.52 -4.31
C LYS A 97 -28.10 4.83 -4.81
N TRP A 98 -27.73 6.11 -4.85
CA TRP A 98 -26.38 6.51 -5.27
C TRP A 98 -25.29 6.18 -4.24
N ILE A 99 -25.60 6.20 -2.95
CA ILE A 99 -24.70 5.68 -1.91
C ILE A 99 -24.42 4.19 -2.13
N ILE A 100 -25.46 3.39 -2.40
CA ILE A 100 -25.31 1.95 -2.68
C ILE A 100 -24.47 1.74 -3.94
N ILE A 101 -24.76 2.47 -5.02
CA ILE A 101 -23.97 2.41 -6.27
C ILE A 101 -22.51 2.78 -5.99
N THR A 102 -22.25 3.81 -5.19
CA THR A 102 -20.89 4.24 -4.85
C THR A 102 -20.14 3.16 -4.08
N PHE A 103 -20.80 2.53 -3.11
CA PHE A 103 -20.22 1.45 -2.33
C PHE A 103 -19.96 0.20 -3.18
N ALA A 104 -20.88 -0.15 -4.07
CA ALA A 104 -20.71 -1.26 -5.00
C ALA A 104 -19.57 -0.99 -6.00
N SER A 105 -19.48 0.21 -6.57
CA SER A 105 -18.36 0.61 -7.43
C SER A 105 -17.04 0.53 -6.69
N TRP A 106 -16.97 0.98 -5.43
CA TRP A 106 -15.77 0.84 -4.59
C TRP A 106 -15.36 -0.61 -4.38
N ILE A 107 -16.31 -1.51 -4.07
CA ILE A 107 -16.02 -2.94 -3.91
C ILE A 107 -15.51 -3.52 -5.24
N ILE A 108 -16.16 -3.21 -6.36
CA ILE A 108 -15.74 -3.71 -7.69
C ILE A 108 -14.34 -3.21 -8.04
N THR A 109 -14.04 -1.93 -7.82
CA THR A 109 -12.70 -1.39 -8.07
C THR A 109 -11.67 -1.99 -7.13
N PHE A 110 -12.01 -2.22 -5.86
CA PHE A 110 -11.13 -2.88 -4.90
C PHE A 110 -10.84 -4.34 -5.30
N VAL A 111 -11.86 -5.11 -5.68
CA VAL A 111 -11.70 -6.49 -6.17
C VAL A 111 -10.88 -6.51 -7.46
N SER A 112 -11.17 -5.60 -8.40
CA SER A 112 -10.40 -5.47 -9.64
C SER A 112 -8.94 -5.11 -9.36
N PHE A 113 -8.71 -4.25 -8.37
CA PHE A 113 -7.37 -3.84 -7.94
C PHE A 113 -6.63 -4.98 -7.25
N ILE A 114 -7.29 -5.83 -6.46
CA ILE A 114 -6.65 -7.03 -5.91
C ILE A 114 -6.34 -8.03 -7.03
N SER A 115 -7.22 -8.17 -8.01
CA SER A 115 -7.01 -9.11 -9.11
C SER A 115 -5.91 -8.68 -10.08
N ILE A 116 -5.59 -7.38 -10.21
CA ILE A 116 -4.54 -6.92 -11.14
C ILE A 116 -3.14 -7.39 -10.70
N PRO A 117 -2.64 -7.15 -9.48
CA PRO A 117 -1.39 -7.71 -8.98
C PRO A 117 -1.40 -9.23 -8.99
N ILE A 118 -2.52 -9.88 -8.68
CA ILE A 118 -2.62 -11.35 -8.79
C ILE A 118 -2.46 -11.78 -10.25
N THR A 119 -3.14 -11.15 -11.20
CA THR A 119 -3.04 -11.49 -12.62
C THR A 119 -1.66 -11.17 -13.16
N LEU A 120 -1.12 -9.99 -12.83
CA LEU A 120 0.26 -9.59 -13.15
C LEU A 120 1.28 -10.53 -12.52
N SER A 121 1.03 -11.08 -11.33
CA SER A 121 1.89 -12.09 -10.73
C SER A 121 1.86 -13.42 -11.46
N ILE A 122 0.70 -13.75 -12.03
CA ILE A 122 0.49 -14.97 -12.80
C ILE A 122 1.05 -14.81 -14.21
N THR A 123 1.00 -13.61 -14.79
CA THR A 123 1.58 -13.32 -16.11
C THR A 123 3.06 -12.96 -16.07
N ASP A 124 3.59 -12.36 -15.00
CA ASP A 124 5.03 -12.12 -14.81
C ASP A 124 5.79 -13.43 -14.56
N ARG A 125 5.11 -14.48 -14.06
CA ARG A 125 5.58 -15.87 -14.11
C ARG A 125 5.83 -16.39 -15.53
N ALA A 126 5.28 -15.74 -16.56
CA ALA A 126 5.40 -16.20 -17.95
C ALA A 126 6.53 -15.50 -18.73
N ASP A 127 7.08 -14.36 -18.29
CA ASP A 127 7.89 -13.52 -19.20
C ASP A 127 9.17 -12.88 -18.63
N LYS A 128 9.58 -13.13 -17.37
CA LYS A 128 10.83 -12.53 -16.85
C LYS A 128 11.75 -13.50 -16.13
N SER A 129 12.58 -14.15 -16.93
CA SER A 129 13.95 -14.57 -16.59
C SER A 129 14.90 -13.38 -16.39
N ILE A 130 14.46 -12.28 -15.73
CA ILE A 130 15.38 -11.21 -15.32
C ILE A 130 16.14 -11.69 -14.08
N GLN A 131 17.07 -12.60 -14.36
CA GLN A 131 18.25 -12.86 -13.57
C GLN A 131 19.07 -11.57 -13.56
N LEU A 132 18.81 -10.68 -12.60
CA LEU A 132 19.74 -9.57 -12.32
C LEU A 132 21.04 -10.05 -11.68
N VAL A 133 21.13 -11.34 -11.32
CA VAL A 133 22.37 -12.08 -11.08
C VAL A 133 22.13 -13.52 -11.55
N ASN A 134 22.85 -13.97 -12.58
CA ASN A 134 22.83 -15.34 -13.09
C ASN A 134 23.63 -16.29 -12.17
N MET A 135 23.42 -16.16 -10.86
CA MET A 135 23.86 -17.13 -9.86
C MET A 135 22.58 -17.85 -9.44
N GLY A 136 22.52 -19.17 -9.58
CA GLY A 136 21.31 -19.91 -9.25
C GLY A 136 20.92 -19.62 -7.82
N GLN A 137 19.84 -18.89 -7.55
CA GLN A 137 19.41 -18.73 -6.17
C GLN A 137 19.15 -20.11 -5.56
N PRO A 138 19.23 -20.26 -4.21
CA PRO A 138 18.88 -21.52 -3.56
C PRO A 138 17.54 -21.99 -4.12
N GLN A 139 17.38 -23.26 -4.50
CA GLN A 139 16.16 -23.74 -5.17
C GLN A 139 14.86 -23.40 -4.41
N ILE A 140 14.96 -23.25 -3.09
CA ILE A 140 13.84 -22.86 -2.23
C ILE A 140 13.50 -21.37 -2.40
N LEU A 141 14.47 -20.50 -2.71
CA LEU A 141 14.27 -19.06 -2.86
C LEU A 141 14.24 -18.59 -4.32
N SER A 142 14.54 -19.49 -5.26
CA SER A 142 14.52 -19.21 -6.68
C SER A 142 13.10 -18.96 -7.21
N HIS A 143 13.03 -18.24 -8.32
CA HIS A 143 11.77 -18.01 -9.01
C HIS A 143 11.12 -19.34 -9.44
N GLY A 144 9.81 -19.48 -9.20
CA GLY A 144 9.06 -20.71 -9.47
C GLY A 144 8.99 -21.70 -8.30
N SER A 145 9.76 -21.50 -7.22
CA SER A 145 9.61 -22.33 -6.02
C SER A 145 8.28 -22.08 -5.29
N ASN A 146 7.83 -23.07 -4.50
CA ASN A 146 6.64 -22.91 -3.66
C ASN A 146 6.81 -21.79 -2.63
N THR A 147 7.98 -21.67 -2.02
CA THR A 147 8.29 -20.61 -1.03
C THR A 147 8.30 -19.23 -1.68
N HIS A 148 8.87 -19.09 -2.87
CA HIS A 148 8.82 -17.85 -3.63
C HIS A 148 7.37 -17.45 -3.96
N SER A 149 6.56 -18.40 -4.45
CA SER A 149 5.12 -18.17 -4.72
C SER A 149 4.35 -17.75 -3.46
N LEU A 150 4.64 -18.38 -2.32
CA LEU A 150 4.03 -18.03 -1.04
C LEU A 150 4.41 -16.61 -0.61
N LEU A 151 5.70 -16.27 -0.62
CA LEU A 151 6.20 -14.96 -0.22
C LEU A 151 5.66 -13.84 -1.12
N TYR A 152 5.58 -14.09 -2.43
CA TYR A 152 4.96 -13.18 -3.37
C TYR A 152 3.47 -12.95 -3.04
N SER A 153 2.75 -14.02 -2.73
CA SER A 153 1.32 -13.94 -2.38
C SER A 153 1.11 -13.16 -1.08
N LEU A 154 1.95 -13.40 -0.06
CA LEU A 154 1.92 -12.69 1.21
C LEU A 154 2.20 -11.19 1.02
N ASP A 155 3.17 -10.84 0.18
CA ASP A 155 3.44 -9.44 -0.14
C ASP A 155 2.26 -8.75 -0.83
N THR A 156 1.68 -9.42 -1.83
CA THR A 156 0.49 -8.91 -2.53
C THR A 156 -0.65 -8.65 -1.54
N ILE A 157 -0.84 -9.55 -0.57
CA ILE A 157 -1.82 -9.37 0.51
C ILE A 157 -1.46 -8.16 1.38
N ILE A 158 -0.19 -8.01 1.79
CA ILE A 158 0.28 -6.86 2.58
C ILE A 158 -0.01 -5.54 1.86
N GLN A 159 0.33 -5.43 0.57
CA GLN A 159 0.06 -4.24 -0.24
C GLN A 159 -1.44 -3.93 -0.33
N CYS A 160 -2.28 -4.96 -0.51
CA CYS A 160 -3.73 -4.79 -0.52
C CYS A 160 -4.28 -4.35 0.85
N LEU A 161 -3.74 -4.91 1.94
CA LEU A 161 -4.12 -4.53 3.29
C LEU A 161 -3.77 -3.06 3.59
N PHE A 162 -2.69 -2.51 3.04
CA PHE A 162 -2.32 -1.09 3.22
C PHE A 162 -3.38 -0.11 2.69
N LEU A 163 -4.16 -0.51 1.68
CA LEU A 163 -5.23 0.32 1.13
C LEU A 163 -6.44 0.43 2.05
N ILE A 164 -6.72 -0.61 2.85
CA ILE A 164 -7.91 -0.66 3.70
C ILE A 164 -7.90 0.44 4.78
N PRO A 165 -6.81 0.68 5.54
CA PRO A 165 -6.72 1.78 6.50
C PRO A 165 -6.87 3.16 5.85
N ILE A 166 -6.31 3.36 4.65
CA ILE A 166 -6.45 4.63 3.91
C ILE A 166 -7.93 4.88 3.59
N ILE A 167 -8.61 3.86 3.06
CA ILE A 167 -10.06 3.88 2.80
C ILE A 167 -10.83 4.16 4.09
N ALA A 168 -10.53 3.44 5.18
CA ALA A 168 -11.19 3.60 6.46
C ALA A 168 -11.00 5.01 7.04
N LEU A 169 -9.82 5.60 6.86
CA LEU A 169 -9.49 6.96 7.30
C LEU A 169 -10.29 8.00 6.50
N ILE A 170 -10.40 7.84 5.18
CA ILE A 170 -11.23 8.70 4.33
C ILE A 170 -12.70 8.64 4.76
N LEU A 171 -13.23 7.42 4.96
CA LEU A 171 -14.61 7.23 5.42
C LEU A 171 -14.84 7.82 6.82
N GLY A 172 -13.89 7.61 7.73
CA GLY A 172 -13.90 8.19 9.07
C GLY A 172 -13.89 9.72 9.05
N ALA A 173 -13.07 10.34 8.19
CA ALA A 173 -13.03 11.78 7.99
C ALA A 173 -14.37 12.31 7.47
N VAL A 174 -15.01 11.63 6.52
CA VAL A 174 -16.35 11.99 6.02
C VAL A 174 -17.40 11.96 7.14
N VAL A 175 -17.38 10.92 7.98
CA VAL A 175 -18.28 10.80 9.14
C VAL A 175 -18.01 11.90 10.17
N LEU A 176 -16.75 12.20 10.45
CA LEU A 176 -16.34 13.25 11.38
C LEU A 176 -16.77 14.64 10.90
N VAL A 177 -16.52 14.98 9.63
CA VAL A 177 -16.94 16.26 9.03
C VAL A 177 -18.46 16.41 9.12
N LYS A 178 -19.23 15.36 8.80
CA LYS A 178 -20.69 15.38 8.98
C LYS A 178 -21.10 15.61 10.44
N SER A 179 -20.40 15.00 11.39
CA SER A 179 -20.64 15.19 12.83
C SER A 179 -20.34 16.62 13.30
N LEU A 180 -19.20 17.18 12.88
CA LEU A 180 -18.80 18.55 13.23
C LEU A 180 -19.70 19.60 12.61
N LEU A 181 -20.03 19.48 11.32
CA LEU A 181 -21.02 20.32 10.66
C LEU A 181 -22.40 20.18 11.30
N GLY A 182 -22.72 18.97 11.80
CA GLY A 182 -23.92 18.71 12.59
C GLY A 182 -23.94 19.44 13.93
N LYS A 183 -22.82 19.47 14.68
CA LYS A 183 -22.71 20.19 15.97
C LYS A 183 -22.72 21.71 15.80
N TRP A 184 -22.08 22.23 14.75
CA TRP A 184 -22.15 23.65 14.39
C TRP A 184 -23.59 24.08 14.07
N TRP A 185 -24.41 23.14 13.60
CA TRP A 185 -25.84 23.31 13.44
C TRP A 185 -26.56 22.95 14.75
N LYS A 186 -26.72 23.91 15.67
CA LYS A 186 -27.54 23.79 16.90
C LYS A 186 -28.94 23.22 16.61
N SER A 187 -29.06 21.91 16.54
CA SER A 187 -30.30 21.19 16.31
C SER A 187 -30.34 20.08 17.35
N ASP A 188 -31.25 20.20 18.30
CA ASP A 188 -31.49 19.30 19.45
C ASP A 188 -31.97 17.91 19.03
N ARG A 189 -31.30 17.27 18.07
CA ARG A 189 -31.60 15.91 17.68
C ARG A 189 -30.88 14.96 18.62
N LYS A 190 -31.69 14.11 19.26
CA LYS A 190 -31.22 12.88 19.89
C LYS A 190 -30.38 12.11 18.86
N VAL A 191 -29.08 11.97 19.15
CA VAL A 191 -28.14 11.25 18.27
C VAL A 191 -28.69 9.84 18.07
N PRO A 192 -28.83 9.34 16.82
CA PRO A 192 -29.33 8.00 16.57
C PRO A 192 -28.48 6.97 17.32
N THR A 193 -29.10 6.09 18.10
CA THR A 193 -28.45 5.07 18.93
C THR A 193 -27.50 4.15 18.16
N GLY A 194 -27.58 4.12 16.82
CA GLY A 194 -26.67 3.37 15.93
C GLY A 194 -25.27 3.98 15.73
N TRP A 195 -25.04 5.25 16.07
CA TRP A 195 -23.75 5.91 15.81
C TRP A 195 -22.56 5.29 16.56
N LYS A 196 -22.80 4.75 17.76
CA LYS A 196 -21.77 4.04 18.51
C LYS A 196 -21.28 2.79 17.75
N LYS A 197 -22.20 2.05 17.13
CA LYS A 197 -21.88 0.84 16.35
C LYS A 197 -21.07 1.19 15.08
N THR A 198 -21.48 2.24 14.36
CA THR A 198 -20.74 2.72 13.18
C THR A 198 -19.35 3.24 13.54
N GLY A 199 -19.22 3.93 14.68
CA GLY A 199 -17.94 4.37 15.22
C GLY A 199 -16.97 3.20 15.48
N TYR A 200 -17.41 2.20 16.25
CA TYR A 200 -16.59 1.01 16.52
C TYR A 200 -16.22 0.24 15.25
N ALA A 201 -17.15 0.09 14.30
CA ALA A 201 -16.87 -0.57 13.02
C ALA A 201 -15.80 0.18 12.22
N THR A 202 -15.83 1.51 12.21
CA THR A 202 -14.83 2.33 11.49
C THR A 202 -13.45 2.22 12.14
N ILE A 203 -13.39 2.26 13.48
CA ILE A 203 -12.15 2.06 14.24
C ILE A 203 -11.58 0.67 13.98
N ALA A 204 -12.41 -0.38 14.04
CA ALA A 204 -11.99 -1.74 13.77
C ALA A 204 -11.48 -1.92 12.32
N ALA A 205 -12.19 -1.36 11.34
CA ALA A 205 -11.78 -1.39 9.93
C ALA A 205 -10.45 -0.67 9.67
N PHE A 206 -10.06 0.29 10.52
CA PHE A 206 -8.77 0.96 10.45
C PHE A 206 -7.66 0.14 11.11
N PHE A 207 -7.85 -0.29 12.36
CA PHE A 207 -6.78 -0.93 13.14
C PHE A 207 -6.52 -2.39 12.77
N ILE A 208 -7.55 -3.18 12.41
CA ILE A 208 -7.39 -4.61 12.11
C ILE A 208 -6.42 -4.83 10.93
N PRO A 209 -6.56 -4.17 9.77
CA PRO A 209 -5.62 -4.35 8.66
C PRO A 209 -4.20 -3.93 9.02
N ILE A 210 -4.04 -2.86 9.81
CA ILE A 210 -2.71 -2.41 10.29
C ILE A 210 -2.05 -3.52 11.12
N ILE A 211 -2.78 -4.08 12.10
CA ILE A 211 -2.27 -5.18 12.93
C ILE A 211 -1.91 -6.39 12.04
N MET A 212 -2.76 -6.73 11.07
CA MET A 212 -2.50 -7.81 10.13
C MET A 212 -1.25 -7.57 9.28
N ILE A 213 -1.02 -6.35 8.79
CA ILE A 213 0.20 -5.97 8.05
C ILE A 213 1.44 -6.25 8.89
N PHE A 214 1.44 -5.85 10.16
CA PHE A 214 2.57 -6.12 11.06
C PHE A 214 2.80 -7.61 11.23
N ILE A 215 1.76 -8.39 11.55
CA ILE A 215 1.86 -9.84 11.74
C ILE A 215 2.40 -10.53 10.47
N LEU A 216 1.87 -10.17 9.29
CA LEU A 216 2.32 -10.74 8.02
C LEU A 216 3.76 -10.34 7.70
N SER A 217 4.14 -9.08 7.94
CA SER A 217 5.52 -8.61 7.73
C SER A 217 6.51 -9.36 8.61
N PHE A 218 6.21 -9.53 9.91
CA PHE A 218 7.01 -10.35 10.83
C PHE A 218 7.09 -11.82 10.39
N THR A 219 6.01 -12.36 9.84
CA THR A 219 5.97 -13.75 9.35
C THR A 219 6.86 -13.93 8.12
N VAL A 220 6.74 -13.03 7.14
CA VAL A 220 7.59 -12.99 5.95
C VAL A 220 9.06 -12.87 6.33
N GLU A 221 9.40 -11.91 7.19
CA GLU A 221 10.75 -11.71 7.69
C GLU A 221 11.31 -12.99 8.35
N LYS A 222 10.52 -13.64 9.21
CA LYS A 222 10.92 -14.88 9.89
C LYS A 222 11.19 -16.03 8.91
N ILE A 223 10.33 -16.21 7.92
CA ILE A 223 10.49 -17.24 6.88
C ILE A 223 11.77 -16.96 6.09
N VAL A 224 11.93 -15.74 5.57
CA VAL A 224 13.10 -15.38 4.76
C VAL A 224 14.39 -15.50 5.56
N ARG A 225 14.41 -15.02 6.82
CA ARG A 225 15.56 -15.18 7.71
C ARG A 225 15.94 -16.64 7.88
N HIS A 226 14.95 -17.49 8.15
CA HIS A 226 15.18 -18.92 8.35
C HIS A 226 15.81 -19.53 7.11
N GLU A 227 15.27 -19.24 5.93
CA GLU A 227 15.80 -19.73 4.66
C GLU A 227 17.22 -19.25 4.36
N VAL A 228 17.48 -17.95 4.53
CA VAL A 228 18.83 -17.37 4.35
C VAL A 228 19.81 -18.02 5.32
N LYS A 229 19.42 -18.19 6.59
CA LYS A 229 20.26 -18.82 7.60
C LYS A 229 20.54 -20.29 7.28
N THR A 230 19.51 -21.06 6.93
CA THR A 230 19.65 -22.46 6.53
C THR A 230 20.51 -22.61 5.29
N TRP A 231 20.41 -21.70 4.32
CA TRP A 231 21.33 -21.71 3.20
C TRP A 231 22.77 -21.46 3.65
N LEU A 232 23.02 -20.41 4.44
CA LEU A 232 24.35 -20.08 4.98
C LEU A 232 24.98 -21.20 5.82
N GLU A 233 24.16 -21.96 6.56
CA GLU A 233 24.58 -23.13 7.34
C GLU A 233 25.06 -24.28 6.43
N ASN A 234 24.50 -24.40 5.23
CA ASN A 234 24.81 -25.47 4.27
C ASN A 234 25.85 -25.09 3.19
N VAL A 235 26.35 -23.85 3.20
CA VAL A 235 27.39 -23.40 2.26
C VAL A 235 28.69 -24.19 2.47
N SER A 236 29.26 -24.70 1.37
CA SER A 236 30.53 -25.42 1.36
C SER A 236 31.74 -24.54 1.69
N GLU A 237 32.84 -25.15 2.15
CA GLU A 237 34.10 -24.43 2.43
C GLU A 237 34.76 -23.86 1.15
N ASP A 238 34.41 -24.41 -0.02
CA ASP A 238 34.94 -24.01 -1.33
C ASP A 238 34.14 -22.85 -1.97
N ALA A 239 33.16 -22.29 -1.26
CA ALA A 239 32.33 -21.22 -1.77
C ALA A 239 33.12 -19.94 -2.08
N ILE A 240 32.81 -19.32 -3.21
CA ILE A 240 33.41 -18.06 -3.65
C ILE A 240 32.59 -16.92 -3.08
N VAL A 241 33.23 -16.06 -2.29
CA VAL A 241 32.61 -14.85 -1.75
C VAL A 241 33.20 -13.63 -2.44
N SER A 242 32.33 -12.70 -2.82
CA SER A 242 32.72 -11.39 -3.32
C SER A 242 32.04 -10.26 -2.55
N ILE A 243 32.80 -9.21 -2.26
CA ILE A 243 32.33 -7.99 -1.61
C ILE A 243 32.43 -6.87 -2.63
N ASN A 244 31.32 -6.20 -2.94
CA ASN A 244 31.24 -5.15 -3.96
C ASN A 244 31.86 -5.58 -5.32
N ASN A 245 31.64 -6.83 -5.72
CA ASN A 245 32.19 -7.48 -6.92
C ASN A 245 33.68 -7.85 -6.87
N GLU A 246 34.36 -7.70 -5.73
CA GLU A 246 35.75 -8.13 -5.54
C GLU A 246 35.79 -9.44 -4.76
N VAL A 247 36.46 -10.47 -5.31
CA VAL A 247 36.59 -11.79 -4.67
C VAL A 247 37.55 -11.69 -3.48
N ILE A 248 37.12 -12.19 -2.32
CA ILE A 248 37.92 -12.14 -1.10
C ILE A 248 38.74 -13.42 -0.89
N ARG A 249 39.92 -13.29 -0.28
CA ARG A 249 40.83 -14.42 -0.02
C ARG A 249 40.37 -15.34 1.10
N LYS A 250 39.53 -14.86 2.01
CA LYS A 250 39.05 -15.59 3.20
C LYS A 250 37.51 -15.65 3.21
N PRO A 251 36.90 -16.40 2.28
CA PRO A 251 35.44 -16.48 2.16
C PRO A 251 34.77 -16.97 3.45
N GLN A 252 35.38 -17.97 4.10
CA GLN A 252 34.81 -18.61 5.28
C GLN A 252 34.59 -17.66 6.46
N THR A 253 35.50 -16.69 6.66
CA THR A 253 35.37 -15.70 7.74
C THR A 253 34.12 -14.83 7.57
N VAL A 254 33.75 -14.50 6.33
CA VAL A 254 32.52 -13.75 6.03
C VAL A 254 31.29 -14.63 6.20
N ILE A 255 31.34 -15.88 5.73
CA ILE A 255 30.23 -16.84 5.87
C ILE A 255 29.93 -17.10 7.36
N ASP A 256 30.96 -17.30 8.18
CA ASP A 256 30.81 -17.56 9.62
C ASP A 256 30.18 -16.38 10.37
N ASP A 257 30.48 -15.15 9.98
CA ASP A 257 29.81 -13.96 10.53
C ASP A 257 28.37 -13.83 10.04
N LEU A 258 28.08 -14.19 8.79
CA LEU A 258 26.72 -14.22 8.27
C LEU A 258 25.87 -15.31 8.92
N ARG A 259 26.45 -16.46 9.30
CA ARG A 259 25.75 -17.53 10.05
C ARG A 259 25.25 -17.06 11.43
N LYS A 260 25.83 -16.00 11.98
CA LYS A 260 25.38 -15.35 13.23
C LYS A 260 24.14 -14.48 13.03
N LEU A 261 23.52 -14.48 11.85
CA LEU A 261 22.28 -13.76 11.55
C LEU A 261 21.22 -14.02 12.62
N ALA A 262 20.81 -12.94 13.29
CA ALA A 262 19.85 -12.99 14.38
C ALA A 262 18.79 -11.90 14.25
N THR A 263 17.67 -12.10 14.95
CA THR A 263 16.78 -11.01 15.37
C THR A 263 17.52 -10.17 16.38
N VAL A 264 17.71 -8.88 16.12
CA VAL A 264 18.21 -7.93 17.11
C VAL A 264 17.06 -7.03 17.55
N SER A 265 17.07 -6.64 18.83
CA SER A 265 16.07 -5.72 19.36
C SER A 265 16.07 -4.43 18.55
N ALA A 266 14.88 -3.94 18.21
CA ALA A 266 14.74 -2.64 17.58
C ALA A 266 15.40 -1.57 18.45
N HIS A 267 16.35 -0.85 17.88
CA HIS A 267 16.87 0.41 18.40
C HIS A 267 16.73 1.48 17.32
N HIS A 268 16.65 2.75 17.74
CA HIS A 268 16.32 3.88 16.87
C HIS A 268 17.52 4.30 16.00
N SER A 269 17.97 3.42 15.12
CA SER A 269 19.04 3.64 14.16
C SER A 269 18.55 3.43 12.73
N HIS A 270 19.42 3.70 11.76
CA HIS A 270 19.15 3.41 10.36
C HIS A 270 20.42 2.85 9.69
N ALA A 271 20.22 2.08 8.63
CA ALA A 271 21.30 1.63 7.77
C ALA A 271 21.91 2.81 7.01
N THR A 272 23.24 2.87 6.98
CA THR A 272 24.02 3.90 6.29
C THR A 272 24.50 3.39 4.92
N LYS A 273 25.81 3.22 4.72
CA LYS A 273 26.38 2.71 3.47
C LYS A 273 26.05 1.23 3.30
N ARG A 274 25.65 0.85 2.07
CA ARG A 274 25.41 -0.54 1.68
C ARG A 274 26.67 -1.19 1.11
N ILE A 275 26.98 -2.39 1.57
CA ILE A 275 28.01 -3.29 1.06
C ILE A 275 27.31 -4.47 0.43
N ARG A 276 27.56 -4.74 -0.85
CA ARG A 276 26.98 -5.92 -1.50
C ARG A 276 27.86 -7.13 -1.26
N ILE A 277 27.28 -8.23 -0.80
CA ILE A 277 27.94 -9.52 -0.69
C ILE A 277 27.25 -10.50 -1.64
N ALA A 278 28.04 -11.14 -2.49
CA ALA A 278 27.58 -12.26 -3.30
C ALA A 278 28.40 -13.50 -2.96
N ILE A 279 27.71 -14.57 -2.61
CA ILE A 279 28.27 -15.88 -2.27
C ILE A 279 27.83 -16.84 -3.37
N LYS A 280 28.78 -17.53 -3.98
CA LYS A 280 28.52 -18.56 -4.99
C LYS A 280 29.05 -19.89 -4.46
N ASP A 281 28.19 -20.90 -4.43
CA ASP A 281 28.50 -22.26 -4.00
C ASP A 281 27.94 -23.23 -5.04
N ASN A 282 28.82 -23.86 -5.81
CA ASN A 282 28.47 -24.67 -6.98
C ASN A 282 27.58 -23.89 -7.97
N ASP A 283 26.43 -24.45 -8.33
CA ASP A 283 25.41 -23.82 -9.19
C ASP A 283 24.50 -22.84 -8.42
N GLN A 284 24.65 -22.78 -7.09
CA GLN A 284 23.86 -21.92 -6.24
C GLN A 284 24.59 -20.62 -5.87
N GLY A 285 23.84 -19.60 -5.48
CA GLY A 285 24.37 -18.37 -4.96
C GLY A 285 23.36 -17.50 -4.23
N LEU A 286 23.86 -16.73 -3.29
CA LEU A 286 23.10 -15.82 -2.45
C LEU A 286 23.67 -14.41 -2.62
N VAL A 287 22.80 -13.43 -2.84
CA VAL A 287 23.17 -12.02 -2.87
C VAL A 287 22.41 -11.28 -1.79
N ILE A 288 23.17 -10.64 -0.91
CA ILE A 288 22.67 -9.82 0.19
C ILE A 288 23.35 -8.46 0.16
N ASP A 289 22.67 -7.44 0.66
CA ASP A 289 23.28 -6.15 0.96
C ASP A 289 23.43 -6.04 2.49
N LEU A 290 24.56 -5.54 2.98
CA LEU A 290 24.77 -5.17 4.37
C LEU A 290 24.72 -3.65 4.52
N GLY A 291 23.86 -3.13 5.38
CA GLY A 291 23.87 -1.71 5.76
C GLY A 291 24.47 -1.52 7.13
N ARG A 292 25.56 -0.74 7.25
CA ARG A 292 26.14 -0.43 8.57
C ARG A 292 25.17 0.39 9.40
N ASP A 293 24.96 -0.01 10.65
CA ASP A 293 24.15 0.76 11.59
C ASP A 293 24.77 2.14 11.88
N SER A 294 23.94 3.17 11.92
CA SER A 294 24.36 4.56 12.16
C SER A 294 24.90 4.82 13.58
N GLN A 295 24.48 4.03 14.56
CA GLN A 295 24.81 4.22 15.98
C GLN A 295 25.80 3.17 16.49
N LEU A 296 25.77 1.97 15.92
CA LEU A 296 26.64 0.86 16.30
C LEU A 296 27.56 0.47 15.13
N PRO A 297 28.81 0.99 15.09
CA PRO A 297 29.73 0.80 13.97
C PRO A 297 30.06 -0.66 13.61
N GLN A 298 29.78 -1.58 14.52
CA GLN A 298 30.01 -3.03 14.40
C GLN A 298 28.74 -3.80 14.01
N GLU A 299 27.57 -3.16 14.03
CA GLU A 299 26.30 -3.79 13.68
C GLU A 299 25.98 -3.53 12.19
N TYR A 300 25.54 -4.58 11.50
CA TYR A 300 25.16 -4.53 10.10
C TYR A 300 23.78 -5.14 9.92
N TRP A 301 22.91 -4.37 9.27
CA TRP A 301 21.58 -4.78 8.83
C TRP A 301 21.74 -5.63 7.57
N VAL A 302 21.20 -6.83 7.58
CA VAL A 302 21.28 -7.77 6.45
C VAL A 302 20.01 -7.65 5.63
N PHE A 303 20.16 -7.31 4.36
CA PHE A 303 19.07 -7.14 3.41
C PHE A 303 19.12 -8.23 2.34
N TYR A 304 18.02 -8.93 2.10
CA TYR A 304 17.94 -9.91 1.03
C TYR A 304 17.17 -9.36 -0.17
N LEU A 305 17.86 -9.20 -1.30
CA LEU A 305 17.30 -8.57 -2.50
C LEU A 305 16.38 -9.48 -3.32
N GLY A 306 16.38 -10.79 -3.05
CA GLY A 306 15.54 -11.76 -3.76
C GLY A 306 14.04 -11.55 -3.58
N TYR A 307 13.64 -10.81 -2.53
CA TYR A 307 12.25 -10.39 -2.32
C TYR A 307 12.20 -8.87 -2.33
N ARG A 308 11.96 -8.24 -3.49
CA ARG A 308 11.83 -6.77 -3.62
C ARG A 308 10.48 -6.23 -3.10
N HIS A 309 9.95 -6.88 -2.08
CA HIS A 309 8.53 -6.83 -1.74
C HIS A 309 8.25 -5.86 -0.58
N THR A 310 9.21 -5.67 0.33
CA THR A 310 9.14 -4.60 1.33
C THR A 310 10.17 -3.52 1.04
N TYR A 311 9.88 -2.26 1.44
CA TYR A 311 10.86 -1.17 1.34
C TYR A 311 12.09 -1.42 2.24
N VAL A 312 11.96 -2.36 3.20
CA VAL A 312 12.97 -2.60 4.23
C VAL A 312 13.80 -3.84 3.93
N ASN A 313 13.27 -4.93 3.35
CA ASN A 313 13.96 -6.20 2.99
C ASN A 313 14.99 -6.72 4.00
N GLU A 314 14.90 -6.27 5.25
CA GLU A 314 15.78 -6.64 6.35
C GLU A 314 15.40 -8.06 6.75
N VAL A 315 16.38 -8.94 6.81
CA VAL A 315 16.20 -10.33 7.23
C VAL A 315 16.86 -10.60 8.58
N GLY A 316 17.47 -9.58 9.19
CA GLY A 316 18.14 -9.65 10.48
C GLY A 316 19.40 -8.81 10.50
N ARG A 317 20.18 -8.99 11.56
CA ARG A 317 21.42 -8.26 11.76
C ARG A 317 22.55 -9.17 12.19
N ILE A 318 23.77 -8.70 12.00
CA ILE A 318 25.01 -9.32 12.45
C ILE A 318 25.88 -8.27 13.15
N THR A 319 26.74 -8.72 14.07
CA THR A 319 27.74 -7.86 14.70
C THR A 319 29.14 -8.36 14.35
N THR A 320 29.93 -7.52 13.67
CA THR A 320 31.25 -7.88 13.15
C THR A 320 32.14 -6.66 12.90
N SER A 321 33.46 -6.85 13.09
CA SER A 321 34.49 -5.88 12.76
C SER A 321 35.08 -6.05 11.36
N LEU A 322 34.70 -7.11 10.62
CA LEU A 322 35.33 -7.47 9.35
C LEU A 322 35.23 -6.37 8.29
N PHE A 323 34.13 -5.62 8.27
CA PHE A 323 33.84 -4.66 7.19
C PHE A 323 34.30 -3.23 7.50
N GLU A 324 34.97 -2.98 8.64
CA GLU A 324 35.41 -1.63 8.98
C GLU A 324 36.47 -1.07 8.02
N GLY A 325 37.37 -1.92 7.52
CA GLY A 325 38.41 -1.53 6.56
C GLY A 325 37.84 -1.15 5.20
N GLU A 326 36.90 -1.94 4.69
CA GLU A 326 36.21 -1.74 3.41
C GLU A 326 35.48 -0.39 3.34
N LEU A 327 34.91 0.06 4.46
CA LEU A 327 34.20 1.33 4.52
C LEU A 327 35.14 2.55 4.59
N LYS A 328 36.34 2.38 5.15
CA LYS A 328 37.36 3.45 5.22
C LYS A 328 38.04 3.70 3.88
N ALA A 329 38.22 2.66 3.06
CA ALA A 329 38.88 2.78 1.75
C ALA A 329 38.06 3.57 0.70
N LYS A 330 36.77 3.80 0.94
CA LYS A 330 35.84 4.51 0.02
C LYS A 330 35.43 5.91 0.49
N ASN A 331 36.12 6.48 1.48
CA ASN A 331 35.93 7.86 1.97
C ASN A 331 37.21 8.65 1.76
#